data_AF-A0A432QKJ6-F1
#
_entry.id   AF-A0A432QKJ6-F1
#
_cell.length_a   1.000
_cell.length_b   1.000
_cell.length_c   1.000
_cell.angle_alpha   90.00
_cell.angle_beta   90.00
_cell.angle_gamma   90.00
#
_symmetry.space_group_name_H-M   'P 1'
#
loop_
_entity.id
_entity.type
_entity.pdbx_description
1 polymer ?
#
loop_
_entity_poly.entity_id
_entity_poly.type
_entity_poly.pdbx_seq_one_letter_code
_entity_poly.pdbx_strand_id
1 'polypeptide(L)' 'PIVAMTANAMKGDREICIDAGMNDYITKPIKREIVFQIIEKWITQKNDPSL' A
#
# COMPACT_ATOMS: atom_id res chain seq x y z
N PRO A 1 1.98 8.06 4.25
CA PRO A 1 1.86 6.61 4.02
C PRO A 1 2.76 6.24 2.84
N ILE A 2 3.55 5.18 2.97
CA ILE A 2 4.46 4.65 1.94
C ILE A 2 3.91 3.30 1.49
N VAL A 3 3.68 3.14 0.18
CA VAL A 3 3.15 1.92 -0.41
C VAL A 3 4.19 1.30 -1.34
N ALA A 4 4.61 0.08 -1.03
CA ALA A 4 5.54 -0.68 -1.85
C ALA A 4 4.87 -1.07 -3.18
N MET A 5 5.61 -1.04 -4.29
CA MET A 5 5.13 -1.55 -5.58
C MET A 5 6.19 -2.46 -6.22
N THR A 6 5.89 -3.74 -6.39
CA THR A 6 6.80 -4.69 -7.04
C THR A 6 6.35 -5.11 -8.43
N ALA A 7 7.29 -5.44 -9.30
CA ALA A 7 7.01 -6.09 -10.58
C ALA A 7 6.96 -7.62 -10.48
N ASN A 8 7.55 -8.19 -9.43
CA ASN A 8 7.63 -9.62 -9.20
C ASN A 8 7.26 -9.88 -7.75
N ALA A 9 6.08 -10.41 -7.49
CA ALA A 9 5.59 -10.69 -6.15
C ALA A 9 6.00 -12.09 -5.73
N MET A 10 7.04 -12.18 -4.91
CA MET A 10 7.45 -13.43 -4.30
C MET A 10 6.75 -13.61 -2.94
N LYS A 11 6.62 -14.87 -2.52
CA LYS A 11 6.13 -15.18 -1.17
C LYS A 11 7.07 -14.55 -0.14
N GLY A 12 6.55 -13.71 0.75
CA GLY A 12 7.35 -13.01 1.75
C GLY A 12 7.65 -11.54 1.43
N ASP A 13 7.53 -11.10 0.16
CA ASP A 13 7.89 -9.73 -0.22
C ASP A 13 7.02 -8.69 0.49
N ARG A 14 5.73 -9.02 0.67
CA ARG A 14 4.81 -8.15 1.40
C ARG A 14 5.29 -7.98 2.83
N GLU A 15 5.56 -9.08 3.52
CA GLU A 15 6.00 -9.09 4.91
C GLU A 15 7.31 -8.30 5.08
N ILE A 16 8.29 -8.53 4.21
CA ILE A 16 9.57 -7.81 4.20
C ILE A 16 9.35 -6.30 4.06
N CYS A 17 8.48 -5.86 3.14
CA CYS A 17 8.18 -4.45 2.95
C CYS A 17 7.49 -3.82 4.17
N ILE A 18 6.52 -4.53 4.77
CA ILE A 18 5.82 -4.03 5.96
C ILE A 18 6.76 -3.97 7.16
N ASP A 19 7.60 -4.99 7.38
CA ASP A 19 8.58 -5.04 8.46
C ASP A 19 9.66 -3.96 8.30
N ALA A 20 9.99 -3.59 7.07
CA ALA A 20 10.87 -2.45 6.76
C ALA A 20 10.22 -1.07 7.02
N GLY A 21 8.95 -1.03 7.46
CA GLY A 21 8.23 0.19 7.81
C GLY A 21 7.34 0.76 6.71
N MET A 22 7.09 0.01 5.62
CA MET A 22 6.09 0.41 4.63
C MET A 22 4.67 0.20 5.17
N ASN A 23 3.74 1.05 4.76
CA ASN A 23 2.36 0.99 5.24
C ASN A 23 1.50 0.02 4.42
N ASP A 24 1.83 -0.17 3.15
CA ASP A 24 1.07 -1.04 2.26
C ASP A 24 1.95 -1.60 1.13
N TYR A 25 1.37 -2.50 0.34
CA TYR A 25 2.07 -3.23 -0.71
C TYR A 25 1.13 -3.53 -1.89
N ILE A 26 1.61 -3.33 -3.11
CA ILE A 26 0.90 -3.65 -4.34
C ILE A 26 1.81 -4.25 -5.41
N THR A 27 1.24 -5.04 -6.32
CA THR A 27 1.96 -5.75 -7.39
C THR A 27 1.65 -5.16 -8.76
N LYS A 28 2.59 -5.28 -9.70
CA LYS A 28 2.38 -5.03 -11.14
C LYS A 28 2.07 -6.35 -11.86
N PRO A 29 1.36 -6.31 -13.02
CA PRO A 29 0.75 -5.13 -13.63
C PRO A 29 -0.41 -4.60 -12.79
N ILE A 30 -0.42 -3.30 -12.56
CA ILE A 30 -1.36 -2.65 -11.66
C ILE A 30 -2.53 -2.04 -12.45
N LYS A 31 -3.74 -2.22 -11.94
CA LYS A 31 -4.95 -1.56 -12.44
C LYS A 31 -5.15 -0.23 -11.72
N ARG A 32 -5.60 0.81 -12.45
CA ARG A 32 -5.76 2.17 -11.90
C ARG A 32 -6.73 2.19 -10.73
N GLU A 33 -7.79 1.39 -10.80
CA GLU A 33 -8.83 1.31 -9.78
C GLU A 33 -8.25 0.88 -8.42
N ILE A 34 -7.26 -0.02 -8.43
CA ILE A 34 -6.61 -0.49 -7.19
C ILE A 34 -5.73 0.63 -6.60
N VAL A 35 -5.06 1.44 -7.43
CA VAL A 35 -4.31 2.60 -6.96
C VAL A 35 -5.24 3.59 -6.28
N PHE A 36 -6.38 3.91 -6.89
CA PHE A 36 -7.36 4.84 -6.31
C PHE A 36 -7.90 4.32 -4.97
N GLN A 37 -8.22 3.03 -4.86
CA GLN A 37 -8.66 2.43 -3.60
C GLN A 37 -7.61 2.55 -2.48
N ILE A 38 -6.33 2.34 -2.80
CA ILE A 38 -5.24 2.51 -1.83
C ILE A 38 -5.12 3.98 -1.42
N ILE A 39 -5.19 4.91 -2.37
CA ILE A 39 -5.15 6.35 -2.08
C ILE A 39 -6.32 6.74 -1.17
N GLU A 40 -7.55 6.35 -1.50
CA GLU A 40 -8.75 6.62 -0.69
C GLU A 40 -8.62 6.06 0.73
N LYS A 41 -8.17 4.79 0.85
CA LYS A 41 -7.90 4.15 2.15
C LYS A 41 -6.99 5.01 3.02
N TRP A 42 -5.93 5.56 2.45
CA TRP A 42 -4.87 6.24 3.20
C TRP A 42 -5.10 7.76 3.37
N ILE A 43 -5.91 8.40 2.52
CA ILE A 43 -6.30 9.81 2.68
C ILE A 43 -7.43 9.93 3.71
N THR A 44 -8.44 9.06 3.66
CA THR A 44 -9.58 9.12 4.59
C THR A 44 -9.17 8.83 6.03
N GLN A 45 -8.20 7.93 6.24
CA GLN A 45 -7.68 7.63 7.58
C GLN A 45 -6.86 8.78 8.21
N LYS A 46 -6.40 9.76 7.42
CA LYS A 46 -5.67 10.93 7.93
C LYS A 46 -6.58 12.11 8.33
N ASN A 47 -7.88 12.00 8.05
CA ASN A 47 -8.87 13.06 8.29
C ASN A 47 -9.83 12.73 9.44
N ASP A 48 -9.46 11.82 10.36
CA ASP A 48 -10.19 11.70 11.62
C ASP A 48 -9.64 12.73 12.62
N PRO A 49 -10.40 13.79 12.96
CA PRO A 49 -9.99 14.78 13.96
C PRO A 49 -10.06 14.24 15.40
N SER A 50 -10.46 12.98 15.60
CA SER A 50 -10.59 12.34 16.91
C SER A 50 -9.42 11.42 17.32
N LEU A 51 -8.33 11.41 16.55
CA LEU A 51 -7.01 10.88 16.94
C LEU A 51 -5.99 12.00 17.17
#